data_AF-A0AB34PMK5-F1
#
_entry.id   AF-A0AB34PMK5-F1
#
_cell.length_a   1.000
_cell.length_b   1.000
_cell.length_c   1.000
_cell.angle_alpha   90.00
_cell.angle_beta   90.00
_cell.angle_gamma   90.00
#
_symmetry.space_group_name_H-M   'P 1'
#
loop_
_entity.id
_entity.type
_entity.pdbx_description
1 polymer ?
#
loop_
_entity_poly.entity_id
_entity_poly.type
_entity_poly.pdbx_seq_one_letter_code
_entity_poly.pdbx_strand_id
1 'polypeptide(L)'
;LKHWKGKVIRAGTYAHELNKINEDINNDRTLIAFSRFFISNPDLVKKLHDGISLTPYERATFYNHDNFGYNTWIKYGENKVFNEQEEKKKLGKPLA
;
A
#
# COMPACT_ATOMS: atom_id res chain seq x y z
N LEU A 1 -20.99 8.47 10.31
CA LEU A 1 -20.68 7.77 11.60
C LEU A 1 -21.73 8.06 12.69
N LYS A 2 -23.04 8.07 12.34
CA LYS A 2 -24.10 8.50 13.26
C LYS A 2 -24.27 7.56 14.46
N HIS A 3 -24.12 6.25 14.23
CA HIS A 3 -24.47 5.19 15.19
C HIS A 3 -23.26 4.65 15.99
N TRP A 4 -22.10 4.46 15.35
CA TRP A 4 -20.90 3.90 16.01
C TRP A 4 -20.04 4.99 16.67
N LYS A 5 -19.70 4.82 17.96
CA LYS A 5 -18.92 5.79 18.77
C LYS A 5 -17.49 5.36 19.13
N GLY A 6 -17.10 4.10 18.89
CA GLY A 6 -15.72 3.61 19.06
C GLY A 6 -14.78 3.93 17.89
N LYS A 7 -13.54 3.46 17.93
CA LYS A 7 -12.58 3.67 16.82
C LYS A 7 -13.13 3.11 15.50
N VAL A 8 -12.83 3.77 14.39
CA VAL A 8 -13.23 3.36 13.05
C VAL A 8 -12.03 3.37 12.12
N ILE A 9 -11.95 2.39 11.22
CA ILE A 9 -11.00 2.39 10.11
C ILE A 9 -11.79 2.71 8.84
N ARG A 10 -11.35 3.70 8.07
CA ARG A 10 -11.91 4.03 6.76
C ARG A 10 -10.89 3.70 5.68
N ALA A 11 -11.36 3.11 4.59
CA ALA A 11 -10.56 2.80 3.42
C ALA A 11 -11.31 3.22 2.15
N GLY A 12 -10.57 3.54 1.09
CA GLY A 12 -11.14 3.90 -0.21
C GLY A 12 -10.58 5.22 -0.73
N THR A 13 -10.03 5.18 -1.95
CA THR A 13 -9.52 6.31 -2.77
C THR A 13 -8.63 7.38 -2.12
N TYR A 14 -8.29 7.32 -0.82
CA TYR A 14 -7.53 8.34 -0.10
C TYR A 14 -6.18 8.70 -0.74
N ALA A 15 -5.52 7.75 -1.41
CA ALA A 15 -4.26 8.03 -2.11
C ALA A 15 -4.42 9.01 -3.30
N HIS A 16 -5.62 9.15 -3.84
CA HIS A 16 -5.96 10.13 -4.88
C HIS A 16 -6.61 11.40 -4.31
N GLU A 17 -6.97 11.37 -3.03
CA GLU A 17 -7.79 12.39 -2.38
C GLU A 17 -7.19 12.74 -1.00
N LEU A 18 -5.87 13.02 -0.97
CA LEU A 18 -5.15 13.26 0.29
C LEU A 18 -5.79 14.39 1.12
N ASN A 19 -6.40 15.38 0.48
CA ASN A 19 -7.11 16.47 1.17
C ASN A 19 -8.29 15.96 2.03
N LYS A 20 -9.01 14.92 1.60
CA LYS A 20 -10.14 14.34 2.35
C LYS A 20 -9.70 13.63 3.63
N ILE A 21 -8.42 13.24 3.74
CA ILE A 21 -7.90 12.59 4.94
C ILE A 21 -8.07 13.49 6.15
N ASN A 22 -7.68 14.77 6.02
CA ASN A 22 -7.75 15.74 7.11
C ASN A 22 -9.18 15.93 7.62
N GLU A 23 -10.17 15.96 6.72
CA GLU A 23 -11.59 16.04 7.07
C GLU A 23 -12.05 14.81 7.86
N ASP A 24 -11.67 13.62 7.38
CA ASP A 24 -12.14 12.36 7.94
C ASP A 24 -11.49 11.98 9.27
N ILE A 25 -10.26 12.44 9.52
CA ILE A 25 -9.53 12.19 10.78
C ILE A 25 -9.81 13.23 11.87
N ASN A 26 -10.50 14.33 11.56
CA ASN A 26 -10.82 15.41 12.50
C ASN A 26 -11.91 15.02 13.52
N ASN A 27 -11.66 13.97 14.31
CA ASN A 27 -12.55 13.42 15.33
C ASN A 27 -11.85 12.51 16.35
N ASP A 28 -10.51 12.39 16.32
CA ASP A 28 -9.68 11.56 17.22
C ASP A 28 -10.04 10.06 17.31
N ARG A 29 -10.80 9.54 16.35
CA ARG A 29 -11.28 8.15 16.37
C ARG A 29 -11.17 7.43 15.02
N THR A 30 -10.75 8.13 13.98
CA THR A 30 -10.70 7.60 12.62
C THR A 30 -9.27 7.29 12.23
N LEU A 31 -9.04 6.04 11.85
CA LEU A 31 -7.83 5.57 11.19
C LEU A 31 -8.09 5.48 9.69
N ILE A 32 -7.06 5.76 8.89
CA ILE A 32 -7.13 5.65 7.43
C ILE A 32 -6.33 4.44 6.98
N ALA A 33 -6.95 3.60 6.16
CA ALA A 33 -6.34 2.43 5.58
C ALA A 33 -6.13 2.59 4.08
N PHE A 34 -4.95 2.16 3.63
CA PHE A 34 -4.55 2.10 2.23
C PHE A 34 -4.32 0.63 1.86
N SER A 35 -4.76 0.23 0.68
CA SER A 35 -4.58 -1.13 0.16
C SER A 35 -3.77 -1.11 -1.13
N ARG A 36 -4.36 -0.68 -2.24
CA ARG A 36 -3.71 -0.69 -3.58
C ARG A 36 -2.33 -0.05 -3.60
N PHE A 37 -2.16 1.13 -3.00
CA PHE A 37 -0.85 1.78 -2.93
C PHE A 37 0.08 1.16 -1.90
N PHE A 38 -0.44 0.45 -0.89
CA PHE A 38 0.43 -0.29 0.04
C PHE A 38 1.12 -1.45 -0.67
N ILE A 39 0.47 -2.07 -1.67
CA ILE A 39 1.08 -3.14 -2.49
C ILE A 39 2.39 -2.65 -3.10
N SER A 40 2.38 -1.50 -3.77
CA SER A 40 3.55 -0.97 -4.49
C SER A 40 4.51 -0.11 -3.68
N ASN A 41 4.15 0.20 -2.43
CA ASN A 41 4.93 1.05 -1.55
C ASN A 41 5.14 0.35 -0.21
N PRO A 42 6.15 -0.54 -0.08
CA PRO A 42 6.44 -1.23 1.17
C PRO A 42 6.81 -0.27 2.33
N ASP A 43 7.14 0.97 2.00
CA ASP A 43 7.44 2.11 2.87
C ASP A 43 6.36 3.21 2.83
N LEU A 44 5.11 2.87 2.47
CA LEU A 44 4.01 3.83 2.26
C LEU A 44 3.88 4.87 3.39
N VAL A 45 3.95 4.43 4.63
CA VAL A 45 3.80 5.31 5.81
C VAL A 45 4.87 6.41 5.80
N LYS A 46 6.12 6.06 5.50
CA LYS A 46 7.23 7.03 5.43
C LYS A 46 7.06 7.96 4.24
N LYS A 47 6.64 7.44 3.08
CA LYS A 47 6.36 8.28 1.90
C LYS A 47 5.26 9.31 2.16
N LEU A 48 4.16 8.90 2.79
CA LEU A 48 3.07 9.81 3.16
C LEU A 48 3.54 10.86 4.19
N HIS A 49 4.31 10.46 5.20
CA HIS A 49 4.85 11.37 6.21
C HIS A 49 5.76 12.45 5.61
N ASP A 50 6.64 12.06 4.68
CA ASP A 50 7.64 12.95 4.09
C ASP A 50 7.16 13.69 2.83
N GLY A 51 5.93 13.43 2.37
CA GLY A 51 5.42 13.99 1.11
C GLY A 51 6.12 13.44 -0.14
N ILE A 52 6.67 12.22 -0.08
CA ILE A 52 7.32 11.55 -1.21
C ILE A 52 6.24 10.98 -2.14
N SER A 53 6.45 11.12 -3.45
CA SER A 53 5.55 10.55 -4.46
C SER A 53 5.39 9.04 -4.31
N LEU A 54 4.14 8.58 -4.39
CA LEU A 54 3.82 7.17 -4.29
C LEU A 54 4.12 6.44 -5.60
N THR A 55 4.73 5.27 -5.50
CA THR A 55 4.92 4.37 -6.63
C THR A 55 3.54 3.89 -7.12
N PRO A 56 3.20 4.06 -8.40
CA PRO A 56 1.96 3.52 -8.95
C PRO A 56 1.89 2.00 -8.76
N TYR A 57 0.72 1.50 -8.42
CA TYR A 57 0.49 0.06 -8.36
C TYR A 57 0.28 -0.49 -9.77
N GLU A 58 0.65 -1.76 -9.97
CA GLU A 58 0.33 -2.50 -11.19
C GLU A 58 -0.83 -3.47 -10.90
N ARG A 59 -1.99 -3.24 -11.52
CA ARG A 59 -3.17 -4.06 -11.26
C ARG A 59 -3.02 -5.45 -11.86
N ALA A 60 -2.29 -5.58 -12.97
CA ALA A 60 -2.08 -6.86 -13.64
C ALA A 60 -1.40 -7.90 -12.73
N THR A 61 -0.66 -7.47 -11.69
CA THR A 61 0.08 -8.37 -10.80
C THR A 61 -0.66 -8.71 -9.50
N PHE A 62 -1.85 -8.15 -9.23
CA PHE A 62 -2.52 -8.29 -7.92
C PHE A 62 -2.85 -9.72 -7.52
N TYR A 63 -3.14 -10.57 -8.50
CA TYR A 63 -3.61 -11.94 -8.29
C TYR A 63 -2.67 -12.97 -8.92
N ASN A 64 -1.42 -12.58 -9.16
CA ASN A 64 -0.38 -13.52 -9.55
C ASN A 64 -0.09 -14.49 -8.40
N HIS A 65 0.38 -15.68 -8.76
CA HIS A 65 0.76 -16.72 -7.80
C HIS A 65 2.28 -16.77 -7.57
N ASP A 66 3.01 -15.81 -8.15
CA ASP A 66 4.46 -15.69 -8.11
C ASP A 66 4.92 -14.40 -7.40
N ASN A 67 6.23 -14.26 -7.22
CA ASN A 67 6.82 -13.18 -6.45
C ASN A 67 6.83 -11.82 -7.18
N PHE A 68 6.69 -11.80 -8.52
CA PHE A 68 6.80 -10.59 -9.32
C PHE A 68 5.56 -9.70 -9.16
N GLY A 69 5.80 -8.44 -8.79
CA GLY A 69 4.74 -7.50 -8.42
C GLY A 69 4.13 -7.78 -7.04
N TYR A 70 4.71 -8.72 -6.26
CA TYR A 70 4.36 -8.98 -4.86
C TYR A 70 5.45 -8.45 -3.92
N ASN A 71 6.66 -9.01 -3.94
CA ASN A 71 7.80 -8.54 -3.12
C ASN A 71 8.88 -7.79 -3.91
N THR A 72 8.64 -7.50 -5.19
CA THR A 72 9.61 -6.82 -6.06
C THR A 72 9.42 -5.31 -6.12
N TRP A 73 8.67 -4.74 -5.15
CA TRP A 73 8.51 -3.30 -4.99
C TRP A 73 9.64 -2.72 -4.15
N ILE A 74 10.12 -1.53 -4.53
CA ILE A 74 11.32 -0.92 -3.98
C ILE A 74 10.95 0.28 -3.10
N LYS A 75 11.61 0.40 -1.95
CA LYS A 75 11.47 1.55 -1.05
C LYS A 75 12.09 2.79 -1.67
N TYR A 76 11.67 3.96 -1.24
CA TYR A 76 12.32 5.20 -1.65
C TYR A 76 13.81 5.19 -1.31
N GLY A 77 14.65 5.57 -2.29
CA GLY A 77 16.10 5.63 -2.14
C GLY A 77 16.85 4.30 -2.25
N GLU A 78 16.15 3.17 -2.38
CA GLU A 78 16.80 1.89 -2.67
C GLU A 78 17.07 1.75 -4.18
N ASN A 79 18.26 1.23 -4.52
CA ASN A 79 18.64 0.88 -5.89
C ASN A 79 18.76 -0.64 -6.00
N LYS A 80 17.61 -1.33 -6.05
CA LYS A 80 17.54 -2.77 -6.30
C LYS A 80 17.03 -3.01 -7.71
N VAL A 81 17.52 -4.06 -8.36
CA VAL A 81 17.02 -4.48 -9.67
C VAL A 81 16.61 -5.93 -9.55
N PHE A 82 15.37 -6.23 -9.93
CA PHE A 82 14.83 -7.59 -9.94
C PHE A 82 14.77 -8.10 -11.37
N ASN A 83 15.18 -9.36 -11.59
CA ASN A 83 14.97 -10.03 -12.87
C ASN A 83 13.56 -10.63 -12.91
N GLU A 84 12.69 -10.09 -13.76
CA GLU A 84 11.29 -10.52 -13.86
C GLU A 84 11.13 -12.04 -14.12
N GLN A 85 11.94 -12.62 -14.99
CA GLN A 85 11.84 -14.05 -15.33
C GLN A 85 12.25 -14.94 -14.16
N GLU A 86 13.20 -14.49 -13.34
CA GLU A 86 13.61 -15.21 -12.13
C GLU A 86 12.58 -15.07 -11.01
N GLU A 87 12.02 -13.88 -10.82
CA GLU A 87 11.01 -13.64 -9.78
C GLU A 87 9.69 -14.36 -10.06
N LYS A 88 9.26 -14.43 -11.33
CA LYS A 88 8.07 -15.20 -11.73
C LYS A 88 8.19 -16.71 -11.47
N LYS A 89 9.41 -17.24 -11.36
CA LYS A 89 9.65 -18.65 -11.00
C LYS A 89 9.54 -18.89 -9.49
N LYS A 90 9.53 -17.85 -8.67
CA LYS A 90 9.45 -17.95 -7.21
C LYS A 90 7.99 -17.97 -6.77
N LEU A 91 7.50 -19.17 -6.44
CA LEU A 91 6.16 -19.37 -5.90
C LEU A 91 6.16 -19.34 -4.37
N GLY A 92 5.02 -18.97 -3.78
CA GLY A 92 4.82 -19.04 -2.34
C GLY A 92 4.98 -20.47 -1.81
N LYS A 93 5.69 -20.62 -0.70
CA LYS A 93 5.85 -21.90 0.01
C LYS A 93 5.25 -21.77 1.41
N PRO A 94 4.70 -22.86 1.98
CA PRO A 94 4.30 -22.88 3.38
C PRO A 94 5.48 -22.52 4.30
N LEU A 95 5.18 -21.88 5.42
CA LEU A 95 6.18 -21.54 6.44
C LEU A 95 6.41 -22.66 7.46
N ALA A 96 5.55 -23.69 7.47
CA ALA A 96 5.56 -24.81 8.40
C ALA A 96 6.31 -26.02 7.86
#